data_AF-A0A1R3I5G8-F1
#
_entry.id   AF-A0A1R3I5G8-F1
#
_cell.length_a   1.000
_cell.length_b   1.000
_cell.length_c   1.000
_cell.angle_alpha   90.00
_cell.angle_beta   90.00
_cell.angle_gamma   90.00
#
_symmetry.space_group_name_H-M   'P 1'
#
loop_
_entity.id
_entity.type
_entity.pdbx_description
1 polymer ?
#
loop_
_entity_poly.entity_id
_entity_poly.type
_entity_poly.pdbx_seq_one_letter_code
_entity_poly.pdbx_strand_id
1 'polypeptide(L)'
;MDDLIAKQTRITRQESPHCDSVSFDRDSANAFQLYVNETLAFASKRGGFMYGTVSEEGRVEVDFIYEPPQQGLEEDLILLRDPEEEKLVDAIAAGLGRRRVGFIFTQTVMQDKKDYHFTNKEILQAAELHAESELKEWVTVVVKLEVNEDGAADVHFEAFQMSDMCVKLFKEEWFVTEFGENDDPKLSKMKKDVVVGGKDVKEVDNDFFLVVVKIFDHQGPLSLGFPIENRNTHATLRSLKNHLDRAKNLPFVKRISDFHLLLFLAKSLGLSSDVPALAECVLTQSPVPEGYQLLIESMANTS
;
A
#
# COMPACT_ATOMS: atom_id res chain seq x y z
N MET A 1 -20.51 46.16 10.01
CA MET A 1 -20.71 45.19 11.11
C MET A 1 -21.19 43.90 10.46
N ASP A 2 -20.40 43.40 9.51
CA ASP A 2 -20.55 42.04 8.97
C ASP A 2 -19.48 41.27 9.72
N ASP A 3 -19.89 40.74 10.86
CA ASP A 3 -19.00 40.09 11.81
C ASP A 3 -18.33 38.87 11.17
N LEU A 4 -17.00 38.91 11.26
CA LEU A 4 -16.09 37.77 11.30
C LEU A 4 -16.58 36.72 12.30
N ILE A 5 -17.60 35.94 11.96
CA ILE A 5 -17.81 34.65 12.60
C ILE A 5 -16.73 33.74 12.02
N ALA A 6 -15.68 33.46 12.79
CA ALA A 6 -14.77 32.37 12.48
C ALA A 6 -15.62 31.13 12.18
N LYS A 7 -15.59 30.66 10.93
CA LYS A 7 -16.37 29.52 10.50
C LYS A 7 -15.87 28.30 11.29
N GLN A 8 -16.60 27.91 12.33
CA GLN A 8 -16.24 26.76 13.16
C GLN A 8 -16.07 25.53 12.25
N THR A 9 -14.93 24.85 12.37
CA THR A 9 -14.66 23.63 11.61
C THR A 9 -15.46 22.48 12.22
N ARG A 10 -16.46 22.01 11.47
CA ARG A 10 -17.31 20.88 11.86
C ARG A 10 -16.77 19.59 11.26
N ILE A 11 -16.66 18.55 12.07
CA ILE A 11 -16.33 17.20 11.62
C ILE A 11 -17.61 16.36 11.70
N THR A 12 -18.00 15.82 10.55
CA THR A 12 -19.15 14.94 10.38
C THR A 12 -18.72 13.71 9.59
N ARG A 13 -19.37 12.57 9.83
CA ARG A 13 -19.11 11.37 9.04
C ARG A 13 -19.38 11.64 7.57
N GLN A 14 -18.45 11.25 6.71
CA GLN A 14 -18.63 11.25 5.27
C GLN A 14 -19.31 9.94 4.87
N GLU A 15 -20.45 10.02 4.20
CA GLU A 15 -21.29 8.85 3.92
C GLU A 15 -20.79 7.99 2.75
N SER A 16 -20.09 8.59 1.79
CA SER A 16 -19.63 7.88 0.59
C SER A 16 -18.16 8.17 0.30
N PRO A 17 -17.37 7.14 -0.01
CA PRO A 17 -16.02 7.32 -0.48
C PRO A 17 -16.05 7.86 -1.92
N HIS A 18 -14.95 8.46 -2.35
CA HIS A 18 -14.70 8.74 -3.76
C HIS A 18 -14.22 7.51 -4.52
N CYS A 19 -13.62 6.55 -3.81
CA CYS A 19 -13.30 5.21 -4.32
C CYS A 19 -14.55 4.31 -4.24
N ASP A 20 -15.15 3.96 -5.38
CA ASP A 20 -16.36 3.10 -5.45
C ASP A 20 -16.08 1.71 -4.87
N SER A 21 -14.91 1.16 -5.18
CA SER A 21 -14.44 -0.13 -4.69
C SER A 21 -12.93 -0.29 -4.92
N VAL A 22 -12.30 -1.14 -4.11
CA VAL A 22 -10.95 -1.65 -4.36
C VAL A 22 -11.00 -3.14 -4.73
N SER A 23 -10.30 -3.53 -5.79
CA SER A 23 -10.14 -4.92 -6.19
C SER A 23 -8.67 -5.32 -6.09
N PHE A 24 -8.39 -6.51 -5.57
CA PHE A 24 -7.02 -7.02 -5.46
C PHE A 24 -6.73 -8.15 -6.42
N ASP A 25 -5.56 -8.12 -7.03
CA ASP A 25 -4.99 -9.31 -7.66
C ASP A 25 -4.82 -10.40 -6.59
N ARG A 26 -5.34 -11.59 -6.88
CA ARG A 26 -5.35 -12.72 -5.94
C ARG A 26 -3.94 -13.14 -5.53
N ASP A 27 -3.01 -13.19 -6.47
CA ASP A 27 -1.64 -13.62 -6.16
C ASP A 27 -0.91 -12.55 -5.33
N SER A 28 -1.18 -11.26 -5.58
CA SER A 28 -0.61 -10.15 -4.82
C SER A 28 -1.09 -10.11 -3.38
N ALA A 29 -2.42 -10.15 -3.18
CA ALA A 29 -3.01 -10.22 -1.85
C ALA A 29 -2.54 -11.47 -1.11
N ASN A 30 -2.48 -12.61 -1.79
CA ASN A 30 -1.99 -13.86 -1.23
C ASN A 30 -0.51 -13.77 -0.80
N ALA A 31 0.35 -13.19 -1.63
CA ALA A 31 1.77 -13.03 -1.33
C ALA A 31 2.02 -12.10 -0.13
N PHE A 32 1.17 -11.09 0.07
CA PHE A 32 1.24 -10.21 1.24
C PHE A 32 0.76 -10.92 2.51
N GLN A 33 -0.44 -11.50 2.50
CA GLN A 33 -1.00 -12.17 3.69
C GLN A 33 -0.15 -13.36 4.15
N LEU A 34 0.40 -14.15 3.22
CA LEU A 34 1.19 -15.33 3.58
C LEU A 34 2.48 -14.91 4.30
N TYR A 35 3.12 -13.84 3.85
CA TYR A 35 4.32 -13.35 4.52
C TYR A 35 4.02 -12.85 5.93
N VAL A 36 2.95 -12.05 6.08
CA VAL A 36 2.55 -11.51 7.37
C VAL A 36 2.12 -12.62 8.33
N ASN A 37 1.36 -13.61 7.86
CA ASN A 37 0.87 -14.70 8.66
C ASN A 37 1.95 -15.73 8.99
N GLU A 38 2.66 -16.25 7.99
CA GLU A 38 3.60 -17.37 8.17
C GLU A 38 4.97 -16.92 8.66
N THR A 39 5.44 -15.72 8.26
CA THR A 39 6.78 -15.24 8.62
C THR A 39 6.76 -14.30 9.81
N LEU A 40 5.79 -13.38 9.88
CA LEU A 40 5.71 -12.40 10.97
C LEU A 40 4.72 -12.81 12.07
N ALA A 41 3.83 -13.78 11.82
CA ALA A 41 2.77 -14.18 12.74
C ALA A 41 1.95 -13.00 13.29
N PHE A 42 1.80 -11.92 12.50
CA PHE A 42 1.19 -10.66 12.92
C PHE A 42 1.79 -10.09 14.25
N ALA A 43 3.05 -10.40 14.55
CA ALA A 43 3.75 -9.92 15.75
C ALA A 43 4.33 -8.51 15.58
N SER A 44 4.53 -8.07 14.34
CA SER A 44 4.97 -6.73 13.99
C SER A 44 4.19 -6.21 12.78
N LYS A 45 4.06 -4.88 12.69
CA LYS A 45 3.41 -4.23 11.56
C LYS A 45 4.23 -4.39 10.28
N ARG A 46 3.54 -4.47 9.15
CA ARG A 46 4.10 -4.47 7.81
C ARG A 46 3.22 -3.60 6.92
N GLY A 47 3.80 -2.87 5.98
CA GLY A 47 3.03 -2.14 4.99
C GLY A 47 3.67 -2.06 3.62
N GLY A 48 2.89 -1.61 2.66
CA GLY A 48 3.27 -1.51 1.26
C GLY A 48 2.43 -0.49 0.51
N PHE A 49 3.01 0.04 -0.55
CA PHE A 49 2.30 0.87 -1.51
C PHE A 49 1.63 -0.02 -2.56
N MET A 50 0.34 0.18 -2.74
CA MET A 50 -0.47 -0.55 -3.71
C MET A 50 -0.38 0.14 -5.07
N TYR A 51 -0.10 -0.65 -6.11
CA TYR A 51 0.01 -0.18 -7.49
C TYR A 51 -1.00 -0.85 -8.39
N GLY A 52 -1.57 -0.07 -9.29
CA GLY A 52 -2.60 -0.55 -10.18
C GLY A 52 -3.27 0.56 -10.98
N THR A 53 -4.58 0.45 -11.21
CA THR A 53 -5.35 1.39 -12.04
C THR A 53 -6.55 1.98 -11.30
N VAL A 54 -7.06 3.09 -11.82
CA VAL A 54 -8.31 3.72 -11.34
C VAL A 54 -9.21 3.97 -12.55
N SER A 55 -10.44 3.45 -12.51
CA SER A 55 -11.42 3.63 -13.58
C SER A 55 -12.08 5.01 -13.52
N GLU A 56 -12.82 5.39 -14.57
CA GLU A 56 -13.58 6.65 -14.58
C GLU A 56 -14.69 6.69 -13.51
N GLU A 57 -15.22 5.53 -13.14
CA GLU A 57 -16.21 5.37 -12.06
C GLU A 57 -15.58 5.34 -10.66
N GLY A 58 -14.26 5.51 -10.55
CA GLY A 58 -13.56 5.51 -9.27
C GLY A 58 -13.29 4.12 -8.69
N ARG A 59 -13.27 3.09 -9.53
CA ARG A 59 -12.86 1.74 -9.10
C ARG A 59 -11.35 1.62 -9.12
N VAL A 60 -10.77 1.20 -8.00
CA VAL A 60 -9.34 0.94 -7.87
C VAL A 60 -9.08 -0.55 -8.09
N GLU A 61 -8.20 -0.90 -9.02
CA GLU A 61 -7.70 -2.27 -9.20
C GLU A 61 -6.23 -2.30 -8.82
N VAL A 62 -5.85 -3.11 -7.82
CA VAL A 62 -4.49 -3.27 -7.32
C VAL A 62 -3.88 -4.52 -7.94
N ASP A 63 -2.87 -4.35 -8.79
CA ASP A 63 -2.18 -5.46 -9.47
C ASP A 63 -0.96 -5.98 -8.69
N PHE A 64 -0.28 -5.12 -7.93
CA PHE A 64 0.86 -5.53 -7.11
C PHE A 64 1.09 -4.57 -5.92
N ILE A 65 1.85 -5.04 -4.94
CA ILE A 65 2.19 -4.30 -3.72
C ILE A 65 3.71 -4.18 -3.63
N TYR A 66 4.24 -2.95 -3.67
CA TYR A 66 5.65 -2.68 -3.39
C TYR A 66 5.83 -2.44 -1.89
N GLU A 67 6.77 -3.15 -1.27
CA GLU A 67 7.05 -3.01 0.15
C GLU A 67 8.32 -2.15 0.35
N PRO A 68 8.21 -0.88 0.77
CA PRO A 68 9.39 -0.03 0.96
C PRO A 68 10.26 -0.55 2.10
N PRO A 69 11.54 -0.12 2.18
CA PRO A 69 12.34 -0.32 3.38
C PRO A 69 11.57 0.21 4.59
N GLN A 70 11.48 -0.58 5.66
CA GLN A 70 10.58 -0.27 6.77
C GLN A 70 11.03 -0.95 8.05
N GLN A 71 10.64 -0.36 9.17
CA GLN A 71 10.79 -0.93 10.51
C GLN A 71 9.39 -1.15 11.10
N GLY A 72 8.98 -2.41 11.09
CA GLY A 72 7.76 -2.87 11.75
C GLY A 72 7.98 -3.11 13.24
N LEU A 73 7.21 -2.44 14.08
CA LEU A 73 7.12 -2.65 15.51
C LEU A 73 5.72 -3.17 15.87
N GLU A 74 5.47 -3.45 17.15
CA GLU A 74 4.17 -3.95 17.62
C GLU A 74 3.04 -2.92 17.41
N GLU A 75 3.31 -1.65 17.74
CA GLU A 75 2.34 -0.55 17.68
C GLU A 75 2.62 0.42 16.52
N ASP A 76 3.84 0.44 16.00
CA ASP A 76 4.32 1.43 15.03
C ASP A 76 4.81 0.78 13.73
N LEU A 77 4.55 1.46 12.61
CA LEU A 77 5.11 1.14 11.31
C LEU A 77 5.87 2.35 10.78
N ILE A 78 7.20 2.25 10.75
CA ILE A 78 8.07 3.32 10.26
C ILE A 78 8.49 2.98 8.83
N LEU A 79 8.04 3.78 7.85
CA LEU A 79 8.48 3.67 6.47
C LEU A 79 9.82 4.40 6.32
N LEU A 80 10.88 3.68 5.99
CA LEU A 80 12.20 4.21 5.71
C LEU A 80 12.29 4.57 4.22
N ARG A 81 11.49 5.56 3.82
CA ARG A 81 11.31 5.95 2.41
C ARG A 81 12.64 6.27 1.74
N ASP A 82 12.86 5.66 0.58
CA ASP A 82 13.98 5.94 -0.31
C ASP A 82 13.43 6.62 -1.58
N PRO A 83 13.57 7.95 -1.71
CA PRO A 83 13.02 8.68 -2.85
C PRO A 83 13.58 8.24 -4.21
N GLU A 84 14.80 7.71 -4.27
CA GLU A 84 15.40 7.27 -5.53
C GLU A 84 14.86 5.89 -5.93
N GLU A 85 14.71 4.98 -4.95
CA GLU A 85 14.02 3.69 -5.19
C GLU A 85 12.55 3.90 -5.54
N GLU A 86 11.83 4.78 -4.83
CA GLU A 86 10.42 5.07 -5.12
C GLU A 86 10.23 5.66 -6.52
N LYS A 87 11.08 6.58 -6.97
CA LYS A 87 11.05 7.08 -8.36
C LYS A 87 11.21 5.96 -9.38
N LEU A 88 12.11 5.01 -9.10
CA LEU A 88 12.32 3.86 -9.97
C LEU A 88 11.09 2.95 -9.98
N VAL A 89 10.51 2.67 -8.81
CA VAL A 89 9.26 1.90 -8.70
C VAL A 89 8.13 2.57 -9.49
N ASP A 90 7.94 3.88 -9.32
CA ASP A 90 6.93 4.66 -10.03
C ASP A 90 7.17 4.65 -11.55
N ALA A 91 8.43 4.72 -12.00
CA ALA A 91 8.78 4.65 -13.41
C ALA A 91 8.49 3.26 -14.03
N ILE A 92 8.80 2.18 -13.30
CA ILE A 92 8.46 0.82 -13.73
C ILE A 92 6.95 0.64 -13.78
N ALA A 93 6.25 1.07 -12.73
CA ALA A 93 4.79 1.03 -12.67
C ALA A 93 4.17 1.79 -13.85
N ALA A 94 4.65 3.00 -14.15
CA ALA A 94 4.18 3.78 -15.28
C ALA A 94 4.38 3.06 -16.62
N GLY A 95 5.53 2.40 -16.82
CA GLY A 95 5.79 1.56 -18.01
C GLY A 95 4.84 0.35 -18.11
N LEU A 96 4.35 -0.17 -16.98
CA LEU A 96 3.30 -1.18 -16.88
C LEU A 96 1.88 -0.60 -16.99
N GLY A 97 1.74 0.71 -17.22
CA GLY A 97 0.45 1.41 -17.24
C GLY A 97 -0.23 1.47 -15.87
N ARG A 98 0.54 1.33 -14.79
CA ARG A 98 0.08 1.35 -13.40
C ARG A 98 0.55 2.61 -12.70
N ARG A 99 -0.11 2.94 -11.60
CA ARG A 99 0.28 4.03 -10.70
C ARG A 99 0.07 3.63 -9.25
N ARG A 100 0.64 4.41 -8.33
CA ARG A 100 0.38 4.26 -6.90
C ARG A 100 -1.08 4.65 -6.62
N VAL A 101 -1.85 3.73 -6.05
CA VAL A 101 -3.30 3.89 -5.82
C VAL A 101 -3.72 3.80 -4.36
N GLY A 102 -2.82 3.35 -3.48
CA GLY A 102 -3.15 3.25 -2.07
C GLY A 102 -2.00 2.77 -1.20
N PHE A 103 -2.32 2.58 0.07
CA PHE A 103 -1.44 2.00 1.07
C PHE A 103 -2.11 0.84 1.79
N ILE A 104 -1.37 -0.25 1.99
CA ILE A 104 -1.80 -1.41 2.77
C ILE A 104 -0.89 -1.56 3.97
N PHE A 105 -1.43 -1.87 5.14
CA PHE A 105 -0.65 -2.19 6.32
C PHE A 105 -1.33 -3.25 7.19
N THR A 106 -0.60 -3.80 8.16
CA THR A 106 -1.11 -4.84 9.06
C THR A 106 -1.34 -4.29 10.47
N GLN A 107 -2.37 -4.81 11.13
CA GLN A 107 -2.51 -4.72 12.57
C GLN A 107 -1.90 -5.93 13.23
N THR A 108 -1.32 -5.73 14.42
CA THR A 108 -0.79 -6.86 15.19
C THR A 108 -1.89 -7.53 15.99
N VAL A 109 -1.67 -8.80 16.36
CA VAL A 109 -2.62 -9.57 17.20
C VAL A 109 -2.89 -8.95 18.58
N MET A 110 -2.03 -8.03 19.02
CA MET A 110 -2.20 -7.30 20.28
C MET A 110 -3.15 -6.10 20.11
N GLN A 111 -3.16 -5.49 18.93
CA GLN A 111 -4.07 -4.41 18.58
C GLN A 111 -5.49 -4.91 18.31
N ASP A 112 -5.66 -6.09 17.71
CA ASP A 112 -6.97 -6.69 17.38
C ASP A 112 -7.89 -6.89 18.60
N LYS A 113 -7.33 -6.92 19.82
CA LYS A 113 -8.09 -6.98 21.08
C LYS A 113 -8.74 -5.65 21.47
N LYS A 114 -8.50 -4.57 20.71
CA LYS A 114 -8.95 -3.22 21.03
C LYS A 114 -10.10 -2.85 20.07
N ASP A 115 -11.15 -2.28 20.64
CA ASP A 115 -12.40 -1.94 19.93
C ASP A 115 -12.26 -0.63 19.12
N TYR A 116 -11.40 -0.63 18.10
CA TYR A 116 -11.24 0.47 17.13
C TYR A 116 -10.62 -0.02 15.82
N HIS A 117 -10.98 0.62 14.70
CA HIS A 117 -10.39 0.26 13.40
C HIS A 117 -8.99 0.84 13.21
N PHE A 118 -8.73 2.08 13.62
CA PHE A 118 -7.44 2.76 13.44
C PHE A 118 -7.02 3.45 14.74
N THR A 119 -5.73 3.35 15.07
CA THR A 119 -5.07 4.21 16.06
C THR A 119 -4.91 5.63 15.52
N ASN A 120 -4.74 6.59 16.41
CA ASN A 120 -4.40 7.98 16.06
C ASN A 120 -3.11 8.10 15.21
N LYS A 121 -2.11 7.23 15.44
CA LYS A 121 -0.90 7.15 14.61
C LYS A 121 -1.19 6.65 13.19
N GLU A 122 -2.03 5.62 13.07
CA GLU A 122 -2.44 5.09 11.76
C GLU A 122 -3.32 6.09 10.99
N ILE A 123 -4.20 6.84 11.68
CA ILE A 123 -4.95 7.94 11.06
C ILE A 123 -3.99 8.99 10.50
N LEU A 124 -2.98 9.42 11.27
CA LEU A 124 -2.00 10.38 10.78
C LEU A 124 -1.23 9.86 9.56
N GLN A 125 -0.70 8.65 9.63
CA GLN A 125 0.05 8.07 8.52
C GLN A 125 -0.84 7.87 7.27
N ALA A 126 -2.08 7.41 7.43
CA ALA A 126 -3.01 7.27 6.33
C ALA A 126 -3.42 8.62 5.73
N ALA A 127 -3.63 9.64 6.56
CA ALA A 127 -3.94 11.00 6.12
C ALA A 127 -2.77 11.66 5.39
N GLU A 128 -1.53 11.46 5.87
CA GLU A 128 -0.30 11.91 5.23
C GLU A 128 -0.17 11.31 3.83
N LEU A 129 -0.22 9.98 3.72
CA LEU A 129 -0.08 9.29 2.44
C LEU A 129 -1.20 9.64 1.45
N HIS A 130 -2.44 9.78 1.92
CA HIS A 130 -3.54 10.23 1.07
C HIS A 130 -3.31 11.69 0.61
N ALA A 131 -2.91 12.59 1.53
CA ALA A 131 -2.65 13.99 1.21
C ALA A 131 -1.55 14.17 0.16
N GLU A 132 -0.46 13.39 0.28
CA GLU A 132 0.68 13.35 -0.64
C GLU A 132 0.34 12.77 -2.01
N SER A 133 -0.56 11.78 -2.07
CA SER A 133 -0.90 11.10 -3.32
C SER A 133 -1.55 12.00 -4.36
N GLU A 134 -2.21 13.08 -3.91
CA GLU A 134 -3.12 13.92 -4.70
C GLU A 134 -4.22 13.13 -5.43
N LEU A 135 -4.43 11.87 -5.05
CA LEU A 135 -5.38 10.96 -5.65
C LEU A 135 -6.66 10.94 -4.83
N LYS A 136 -7.75 11.42 -5.45
CA LYS A 136 -9.07 11.46 -4.83
C LYS A 136 -9.60 10.06 -4.46
N GLU A 137 -9.30 9.04 -5.27
CA GLU A 137 -9.72 7.65 -5.06
C GLU A 137 -8.73 6.84 -4.20
N TRP A 138 -7.79 7.50 -3.52
CA TRP A 138 -6.78 6.82 -2.69
C TRP A 138 -7.46 5.94 -1.64
N VAL A 139 -6.96 4.72 -1.50
CA VAL A 139 -7.49 3.72 -0.57
C VAL A 139 -6.42 3.26 0.41
N THR A 140 -6.82 3.15 1.68
CA THR A 140 -6.01 2.61 2.77
C THR A 140 -6.61 1.29 3.21
N VAL A 141 -5.80 0.24 3.21
CA VAL A 141 -6.24 -1.12 3.53
C VAL A 141 -5.52 -1.60 4.78
N VAL A 142 -6.27 -2.17 5.69
CA VAL A 142 -5.74 -2.81 6.90
C VAL A 142 -5.94 -4.32 6.81
N VAL A 143 -4.90 -5.06 7.15
CA VAL A 143 -4.91 -6.52 7.19
C VAL A 143 -4.77 -6.96 8.65
N LYS A 144 -5.73 -7.76 9.12
CA LYS A 144 -5.78 -8.25 10.50
C LYS A 144 -6.01 -9.76 10.53
N LEU A 145 -5.71 -10.36 11.67
CA LEU A 145 -5.97 -11.77 11.93
C LEU A 145 -7.19 -11.87 12.83
N GLU A 146 -8.30 -12.40 12.32
CA GLU A 146 -9.52 -12.61 13.09
C GLU A 146 -9.61 -14.07 13.54
N VAL A 147 -9.91 -14.29 14.81
CA VAL A 147 -10.15 -15.63 15.35
C VAL A 147 -11.64 -15.93 15.30
N ASN A 148 -12.02 -16.90 14.48
CA ASN A 148 -13.38 -17.38 14.34
C ASN A 148 -13.86 -18.11 15.60
N GLU A 149 -15.17 -18.30 15.72
CA GLU A 149 -15.80 -19.02 16.85
C GLU A 149 -15.27 -20.44 17.04
N ASP A 150 -14.83 -21.09 15.96
CA ASP A 150 -14.25 -22.44 15.98
C ASP A 150 -12.76 -22.47 16.39
N GLY A 151 -12.16 -21.31 16.71
CA GLY A 151 -10.75 -21.15 17.07
C GLY A 151 -9.79 -21.16 15.89
N ALA A 152 -10.29 -21.23 14.65
CA ALA A 152 -9.51 -21.01 13.44
C ALA A 152 -9.22 -19.51 13.28
N ALA A 153 -8.02 -19.16 12.83
CA ALA A 153 -7.61 -17.78 12.59
C ALA A 153 -7.54 -17.52 11.09
N ASP A 154 -8.33 -16.56 10.60
CA ASP A 154 -8.38 -16.15 9.21
C ASP A 154 -7.82 -14.74 9.04
N VAL A 155 -7.16 -14.50 7.92
CA VAL A 155 -6.66 -13.16 7.58
C VAL A 155 -7.79 -12.38 6.92
N HIS A 156 -8.13 -11.23 7.50
CA HIS A 156 -9.17 -10.33 7.01
C HIS A 156 -8.57 -9.02 6.47
N PHE A 157 -9.16 -8.52 5.39
CA PHE A 157 -8.80 -7.24 4.78
C PHE A 157 -9.97 -6.28 4.97
N GLU A 158 -9.72 -5.10 5.53
CA GLU A 158 -10.69 -4.01 5.54
C GLU A 158 -10.14 -2.83 4.74
N ALA A 159 -10.98 -2.18 3.94
CA ALA A 159 -10.60 -1.07 3.10
C ALA A 159 -11.35 0.19 3.49
N PHE A 160 -10.60 1.28 3.60
CA PHE A 160 -11.11 2.59 3.99
C PHE A 160 -10.52 3.67 3.08
N GLN A 161 -11.25 4.75 2.94
CA GLN A 161 -10.73 6.02 2.47
C GLN A 161 -10.75 7.02 3.61
N MET A 162 -9.67 7.78 3.78
CA MET A 162 -9.69 8.92 4.71
C MET A 162 -10.68 9.96 4.20
N SER A 163 -11.59 10.41 5.06
CA SER A 163 -12.56 11.45 4.72
C SER A 163 -11.88 12.73 4.23
N ASP A 164 -12.59 13.51 3.41
CA ASP A 164 -12.12 14.80 2.92
C ASP A 164 -11.73 15.74 4.06
N MET A 165 -12.47 15.66 5.17
CA MET A 165 -12.19 16.44 6.37
C MET A 165 -10.88 15.99 7.04
N CYS A 166 -10.61 14.69 7.12
CA CYS A 166 -9.34 14.17 7.65
C CYS A 166 -8.16 14.71 6.84
N VAL A 167 -8.19 14.54 5.52
CA VAL A 167 -7.13 14.98 4.61
C VAL A 167 -6.95 16.50 4.69
N LYS A 168 -8.05 17.26 4.76
CA LYS A 168 -8.01 18.72 4.93
C LYS A 168 -7.36 19.13 6.25
N LEU A 169 -7.77 18.55 7.36
CA LEU A 169 -7.24 18.85 8.69
C LEU A 169 -5.74 18.51 8.78
N PHE A 170 -5.30 17.44 8.12
CA PHE A 170 -3.89 17.09 8.00
C PHE A 170 -3.12 18.18 7.23
N LYS A 171 -3.59 18.56 6.03
CA LYS A 171 -2.95 19.60 5.19
C LYS A 171 -2.88 20.97 5.87
N GLU A 172 -3.83 21.27 6.74
CA GLU A 172 -3.84 22.51 7.53
C GLU A 172 -3.07 22.39 8.87
N GLU A 173 -2.42 21.26 9.13
CA GLU A 173 -1.64 20.95 10.33
C GLU A 173 -2.45 21.00 11.64
N TRP A 174 -3.75 20.67 11.61
CA TRP A 174 -4.62 20.73 12.80
C TRP A 174 -4.40 19.57 13.77
N PHE A 175 -3.89 18.42 13.31
CA PHE A 175 -3.61 17.30 14.19
C PHE A 175 -2.43 17.61 15.13
N VAL A 176 -2.52 17.13 16.37
CA VAL A 176 -1.38 16.98 17.26
C VAL A 176 -0.63 15.72 16.85
N THR A 177 0.68 15.85 16.60
CA THR A 177 1.54 14.77 16.09
C THR A 177 2.46 14.17 17.16
N GLU A 178 2.41 14.72 18.38
CA GLU A 178 3.13 14.22 19.55
C GLU A 178 2.18 13.35 20.38
N PHE A 179 2.58 12.11 20.63
CA PHE A 179 1.77 11.11 21.33
C PHE A 179 2.33 10.85 22.72
N GLY A 180 1.48 11.01 23.75
CA GLY A 180 1.80 10.65 25.13
C GLY A 180 1.49 9.17 25.43
N GLU A 181 2.17 8.60 26.43
CA GLU A 181 1.95 7.20 26.86
C GLU A 181 0.51 6.93 27.36
N ASN A 182 -0.19 7.98 27.82
CA ASN A 182 -1.56 7.89 28.34
C ASN A 182 -2.62 8.33 27.31
N ASP A 183 -2.23 8.57 26.06
CA ASP A 183 -3.16 9.01 25.04
C ASP A 183 -4.04 7.85 24.58
N ASP A 184 -5.35 8.09 24.48
CA ASP A 184 -6.27 7.08 23.97
C ASP A 184 -6.00 6.88 22.47
N PRO A 185 -5.57 5.67 22.03
CA PRO A 185 -5.33 5.39 20.62
C PRO A 185 -6.58 5.58 19.75
N LYS A 186 -7.80 5.48 20.31
CA LYS A 186 -9.06 5.69 19.60
C LYS A 186 -9.33 7.14 19.20
N LEU A 187 -8.58 8.08 19.79
CA LEU A 187 -8.86 9.52 19.67
C LEU A 187 -7.68 10.25 19.01
N SER A 188 -7.99 11.02 17.97
CA SER A 188 -7.07 11.98 17.37
C SER A 188 -7.23 13.34 18.04
N LYS A 189 -6.11 13.90 18.50
CA LYS A 189 -6.05 15.22 19.15
C LYS A 189 -5.89 16.35 18.13
N MET A 190 -6.58 17.45 18.36
CA MET A 190 -6.59 18.64 17.52
C MET A 190 -5.92 19.82 18.25
N LYS A 191 -5.11 20.59 17.53
CA LYS A 191 -4.49 21.83 18.01
C LYS A 191 -5.51 22.95 18.24
N LYS A 192 -6.63 22.91 17.51
CA LYS A 192 -7.73 23.88 17.57
C LYS A 192 -9.04 23.17 17.91
N ASP A 193 -9.99 23.93 18.47
CA ASP A 193 -11.32 23.40 18.74
C ASP A 193 -12.05 23.08 17.43
N VAL A 194 -12.69 21.91 17.39
CA VAL A 194 -13.53 21.43 16.28
C VAL A 194 -14.90 21.07 16.82
N VAL A 195 -15.92 21.17 15.99
CA VAL A 195 -17.30 20.86 16.39
C VAL A 195 -17.67 19.45 15.94
N VAL A 196 -17.95 18.56 16.89
CA VAL A 196 -18.45 17.19 16.66
C VAL A 196 -19.78 17.03 17.40
N GLY A 197 -20.84 16.63 16.68
CA GLY A 197 -22.16 16.46 17.30
C GLY A 197 -22.71 17.72 17.99
N GLY A 198 -22.29 18.91 17.54
CA GLY A 198 -22.69 20.20 18.12
C GLY A 198 -21.92 20.62 19.38
N LYS A 199 -20.86 19.90 19.77
CA LYS A 199 -19.97 20.25 20.89
C LYS A 199 -18.60 20.63 20.37
N ASP A 200 -18.00 21.66 20.95
CA ASP A 200 -16.58 21.99 20.75
C ASP A 200 -15.73 20.95 21.50
N VAL A 201 -14.83 20.29 20.78
CA VAL A 201 -13.94 19.26 21.29
C VAL A 201 -12.53 19.45 20.73
N LYS A 202 -11.53 18.87 21.42
CA LYS A 202 -10.15 18.75 20.92
C LYS A 202 -9.72 17.31 20.66
N GLU A 203 -10.58 16.35 20.98
CA GLU A 203 -10.35 14.93 20.75
C GLU A 203 -11.51 14.42 19.91
N VAL A 204 -11.17 13.75 18.82
CA VAL A 204 -12.12 13.26 17.82
C VAL A 204 -11.92 11.77 17.71
N ASP A 205 -13.02 11.02 17.80
CA ASP A 205 -13.03 9.59 17.55
C ASP A 205 -12.59 9.31 16.11
N ASN A 206 -11.61 8.42 15.96
CA ASN A 206 -10.96 8.12 14.69
C ASN A 206 -11.96 7.63 13.62
N ASP A 207 -13.08 7.01 14.01
CA ASP A 207 -14.09 6.53 13.06
C ASP A 207 -14.77 7.67 12.29
N PHE A 208 -14.72 8.91 12.78
CA PHE A 208 -15.21 10.06 12.00
C PHE A 208 -14.37 10.34 10.76
N PHE A 209 -13.14 9.83 10.71
CA PHE A 209 -12.23 10.01 9.59
C PHE A 209 -12.25 8.86 8.60
N LEU A 210 -12.91 7.75 8.90
CA LEU A 210 -12.92 6.54 8.09
C LEU A 210 -14.18 6.45 7.24
N VAL A 211 -14.00 6.17 5.95
CA VAL A 211 -15.09 5.92 5.00
C VAL A 211 -14.89 4.54 4.41
N VAL A 212 -15.83 3.61 4.62
CA VAL A 212 -15.68 2.20 4.21
C VAL A 212 -15.69 2.08 2.68
N VAL A 213 -14.79 1.26 2.15
CA VAL A 213 -14.67 0.93 0.73
C VAL A 213 -14.93 -0.56 0.52
N LYS A 214 -15.68 -0.90 -0.52
CA LYS A 214 -15.98 -2.32 -0.85
C LYS A 214 -14.75 -3.00 -1.42
N ILE A 215 -14.54 -4.26 -1.05
CA ILE A 215 -13.43 -5.08 -1.53
C ILE A 215 -13.95 -6.11 -2.55
N PHE A 216 -13.21 -6.25 -3.66
CA PHE A 216 -13.36 -7.31 -4.65
C PHE A 216 -12.00 -7.98 -4.93
N ASP A 217 -12.01 -9.01 -5.77
CA ASP A 217 -10.80 -9.62 -6.29
C ASP A 217 -10.79 -9.67 -7.83
N HIS A 218 -9.61 -9.83 -8.40
CA HIS A 218 -9.40 -10.09 -9.82
C HIS A 218 -8.14 -10.92 -10.04
N GLN A 219 -7.88 -11.28 -11.30
CA GLN A 219 -6.59 -11.84 -11.71
C GLN A 219 -5.94 -10.84 -12.67
N GLY A 220 -4.82 -10.27 -12.26
CA GLY A 220 -4.03 -9.31 -12.99
C GLY A 220 -3.18 -9.97 -14.09
N PRO A 221 -2.58 -9.14 -14.98
CA PRO A 221 -1.79 -9.62 -16.12
C PRO A 221 -0.34 -9.99 -15.77
N LEU A 222 0.13 -9.60 -14.58
CA LEU A 222 1.49 -9.85 -14.11
C LEU A 222 1.56 -11.19 -13.37
N SER A 223 2.68 -11.88 -13.50
CA SER A 223 3.06 -12.96 -12.59
C SER A 223 3.66 -12.37 -11.31
N LEU A 224 3.41 -13.02 -10.18
CA LEU A 224 3.91 -12.63 -8.85
C LEU A 224 4.68 -13.79 -8.21
N GLY A 225 5.67 -14.29 -8.94
CA GLY A 225 6.44 -15.49 -8.59
C GLY A 225 7.87 -15.19 -8.13
N PHE A 226 8.32 -13.94 -8.29
CA PHE A 226 9.65 -13.50 -7.89
C PHE A 226 9.68 -13.03 -6.42
N PRO A 227 10.80 -13.19 -5.69
CA PRO A 227 10.90 -12.72 -4.32
C PRO A 227 10.67 -11.20 -4.18
N ILE A 228 9.78 -10.82 -3.27
CA ILE A 228 9.44 -9.44 -2.94
C ILE A 228 10.59 -8.79 -2.15
N GLU A 229 10.96 -7.57 -2.53
CA GLU A 229 12.00 -6.77 -1.90
C GLU A 229 11.73 -6.44 -0.42
N ASN A 230 12.79 -6.05 0.30
CA ASN A 230 12.74 -5.55 1.68
C ASN A 230 12.11 -6.53 2.71
N ARG A 231 11.97 -7.80 2.36
CA ARG A 231 11.61 -8.91 3.25
C ARG A 231 12.87 -9.61 3.80
N ASN A 232 12.68 -10.51 4.77
CA ASN A 232 13.78 -11.24 5.42
C ASN A 232 14.63 -12.08 4.43
N THR A 233 14.04 -12.50 3.31
CA THR A 233 14.75 -13.23 2.27
C THR A 233 15.03 -12.32 1.08
N HIS A 234 16.30 -12.10 0.78
CA HIS A 234 16.70 -11.25 -0.34
C HIS A 234 16.67 -12.01 -1.68
N ALA A 235 16.23 -11.32 -2.73
CA ALA A 235 16.37 -11.80 -4.09
C ALA A 235 17.87 -11.91 -4.47
N THR A 236 18.22 -12.97 -5.20
CA THR A 236 19.59 -13.23 -5.66
C THR A 236 19.60 -13.59 -7.15
N LEU A 237 20.78 -13.66 -7.76
CA LEU A 237 20.93 -14.18 -9.12
C LEU A 237 20.45 -15.63 -9.26
N ARG A 238 20.53 -16.43 -8.19
CA ARG A 238 19.93 -17.77 -8.16
C ARG A 238 18.40 -17.70 -8.20
N SER A 239 17.80 -16.73 -7.52
CA SER A 239 16.35 -16.48 -7.60
C SER A 239 15.94 -16.12 -9.04
N LEU A 240 16.73 -15.29 -9.73
CA LEU A 240 16.56 -14.97 -11.15
C LEU A 240 16.61 -16.22 -12.02
N LYS A 241 17.64 -17.06 -11.87
CA LYS A 241 17.76 -18.32 -12.59
C LYS A 241 16.55 -19.22 -12.40
N ASN A 242 16.19 -19.48 -11.14
CA ASN A 242 15.06 -20.34 -10.80
C ASN A 242 13.75 -19.80 -11.37
N HIS A 243 13.53 -18.48 -11.36
CA HIS A 243 12.35 -17.86 -11.95
C HIS A 243 12.29 -18.08 -13.46
N LEU A 244 13.39 -17.77 -14.16
CA LEU A 244 13.49 -17.93 -15.60
C LEU A 244 13.40 -19.39 -16.07
N ASP A 245 13.90 -20.34 -15.27
CA ASP A 245 13.84 -21.77 -15.54
C ASP A 245 12.43 -22.33 -15.36
N ARG A 246 11.69 -21.89 -14.33
CA ARG A 246 10.27 -22.26 -14.11
C ARG A 246 9.40 -21.87 -15.30
N ALA A 247 9.69 -20.72 -15.91
CA ALA A 247 8.93 -20.17 -17.03
C ALA A 247 9.57 -20.42 -18.42
N LYS A 248 10.58 -21.30 -18.53
CA LYS A 248 11.39 -21.49 -19.75
C LYS A 248 10.60 -21.81 -21.04
N ASN A 249 9.40 -22.37 -20.90
CA ASN A 249 8.55 -22.74 -22.03
C ASN A 249 7.66 -21.57 -22.52
N LEU A 250 7.68 -20.43 -21.84
CA LEU A 250 6.91 -19.24 -22.20
C LEU A 250 7.76 -18.27 -23.04
N PRO A 251 7.13 -17.39 -23.85
CA PRO A 251 7.83 -16.29 -24.49
C PRO A 251 8.59 -15.43 -23.47
N PHE A 252 9.74 -14.88 -23.87
CA PHE A 252 10.62 -14.14 -22.96
C PHE A 252 9.88 -13.00 -22.22
N VAL A 253 9.02 -12.25 -22.92
CA VAL A 253 8.21 -11.18 -22.32
C VAL A 253 7.34 -11.68 -21.16
N LYS A 254 6.77 -12.89 -21.26
CA LYS A 254 5.98 -13.53 -20.19
C LYS A 254 6.84 -13.95 -19.02
N ARG A 255 8.08 -14.40 -19.27
CA ARG A 255 9.05 -14.79 -18.23
C ARG A 255 9.46 -13.60 -17.35
N ILE A 256 9.47 -12.40 -17.93
CA ILE A 256 9.81 -11.15 -17.23
C ILE A 256 8.59 -10.31 -16.81
N SER A 257 7.37 -10.80 -17.02
CA SER A 257 6.12 -10.08 -16.67
C SER A 257 5.86 -10.14 -15.15
N ASP A 258 6.82 -9.73 -14.33
CA ASP A 258 6.76 -9.72 -12.87
C ASP A 258 7.38 -8.42 -12.37
N PHE A 259 6.63 -7.63 -11.60
CA PHE A 259 7.09 -6.32 -11.14
C PHE A 259 8.34 -6.43 -10.24
N HIS A 260 8.36 -7.37 -9.30
CA HIS A 260 9.48 -7.53 -8.36
C HIS A 260 10.75 -7.98 -9.09
N LEU A 261 10.60 -8.80 -10.13
CA LEU A 261 11.70 -9.13 -11.03
C LEU A 261 12.20 -7.89 -11.80
N LEU A 262 11.32 -7.08 -12.38
CA LEU A 262 11.71 -5.87 -13.10
C LEU A 262 12.47 -4.89 -12.19
N LEU A 263 12.00 -4.72 -10.94
CA LEU A 263 12.69 -3.91 -9.93
C LEU A 263 14.06 -4.50 -9.58
N PHE A 264 14.16 -5.82 -9.40
CA PHE A 264 15.43 -6.49 -9.16
C PHE A 264 16.43 -6.28 -10.31
N LEU A 265 15.98 -6.42 -11.56
CA LEU A 265 16.82 -6.17 -12.74
C LEU A 265 17.28 -4.71 -12.79
N ALA A 266 16.39 -3.76 -12.50
CA ALA A 266 16.73 -2.34 -12.47
C ALA A 266 17.85 -2.03 -11.46
N LYS A 267 17.75 -2.59 -10.25
CA LYS A 267 18.73 -2.38 -9.18
C LYS A 267 20.05 -3.12 -9.42
N SER A 268 20.01 -4.31 -10.01
CA SER A 268 21.18 -5.20 -10.15
C SER A 268 22.09 -4.84 -11.33
N LEU A 269 21.59 -4.06 -12.30
CA LEU A 269 22.25 -3.92 -13.60
C LEU A 269 22.62 -2.50 -14.00
N GLY A 270 22.23 -1.49 -13.22
CA GLY A 270 22.28 -0.10 -13.71
C GLY A 270 21.39 0.12 -14.95
N LEU A 271 20.48 -0.82 -15.24
CA LEU A 271 19.45 -0.71 -16.29
C LEU A 271 18.30 0.20 -15.87
N SER A 272 18.51 1.07 -14.87
CA SER A 272 17.46 2.01 -14.44
C SER A 272 16.92 2.83 -15.61
N SER A 273 17.74 3.12 -16.62
CA SER A 273 17.34 3.75 -17.88
C SER A 273 16.49 2.87 -18.81
N ASP A 274 16.66 1.55 -18.75
CA ASP A 274 16.13 0.60 -19.74
C ASP A 274 14.89 -0.17 -19.23
N VAL A 275 14.71 -0.25 -17.91
CA VAL A 275 13.57 -0.98 -17.33
C VAL A 275 12.21 -0.39 -17.73
N PRO A 276 12.03 0.94 -17.89
CA PRO A 276 10.78 1.46 -18.45
C PRO A 276 10.44 0.89 -19.84
N ALA A 277 11.44 0.66 -20.70
CA ALA A 277 11.22 0.04 -22.01
C ALA A 277 10.87 -1.46 -21.90
N LEU A 278 11.48 -2.18 -20.94
CA LEU A 278 11.10 -3.56 -20.63
C LEU A 278 9.68 -3.65 -20.08
N ALA A 279 9.29 -2.70 -19.22
CA ALA A 279 7.94 -2.60 -18.69
C ALA A 279 6.92 -2.31 -19.80
N GLU A 280 7.24 -1.45 -20.77
CA GLU A 280 6.39 -1.24 -21.94
C GLU A 280 6.26 -2.50 -22.81
N CYS A 281 7.34 -3.29 -22.96
CA CYS A 281 7.26 -4.59 -23.61
C CYS A 281 6.30 -5.53 -22.87
N VAL A 282 6.36 -5.55 -21.53
CA VAL A 282 5.44 -6.32 -20.68
C VAL A 282 4.00 -5.83 -20.85
N LEU A 283 3.75 -4.52 -20.84
CA LEU A 283 2.41 -3.96 -21.02
C LEU A 283 1.82 -4.35 -22.38
N THR A 284 2.59 -4.18 -23.45
CA THR A 284 2.16 -4.45 -24.83
C THR A 284 2.27 -5.91 -25.24
N GLN A 285 2.87 -6.75 -24.38
CA GLN A 285 3.21 -8.14 -24.68
C GLN A 285 4.04 -8.29 -25.97
N SER A 286 4.87 -7.30 -26.25
CA SER A 286 5.70 -7.24 -27.46
C SER A 286 7.05 -7.96 -27.26
N PRO A 287 7.73 -8.36 -28.35
CA PRO A 287 9.03 -9.02 -28.26
C PRO A 287 10.08 -8.14 -27.57
N VAL A 288 10.71 -8.69 -26.52
CA VAL A 288 11.83 -8.03 -25.84
C VAL A 288 13.05 -8.00 -26.78
N PRO A 289 13.77 -6.87 -26.92
CA PRO A 289 14.96 -6.81 -27.76
C PRO A 289 16.02 -7.86 -27.35
N GLU A 290 16.63 -8.53 -28.34
CA GLU A 290 17.54 -9.66 -28.14
C GLU A 290 18.72 -9.33 -27.20
N GLY A 291 19.24 -8.09 -27.27
CA GLY A 291 20.31 -7.63 -26.38
C GLY A 291 19.94 -7.71 -24.89
N TYR A 292 18.71 -7.34 -24.52
CA TYR A 292 18.24 -7.46 -23.13
C TYR A 292 17.99 -8.91 -22.74
N GLN A 293 17.50 -9.75 -23.66
CA GLN A 293 17.30 -11.18 -23.38
C GLN A 293 18.64 -11.83 -23.02
N LEU A 294 19.66 -11.64 -23.87
CA LEU A 294 21.00 -12.19 -23.65
C LEU A 294 21.63 -11.69 -22.36
N LEU A 295 21.47 -10.40 -22.04
CA LEU A 295 21.98 -9.81 -20.81
C LEU A 295 21.38 -10.48 -19.56
N ILE A 296 20.04 -10.56 -19.51
CA ILE A 296 19.30 -11.15 -18.39
C ILE A 296 19.63 -12.64 -18.24
N GLU A 297 19.69 -13.39 -19.34
CA GLU A 297 20.03 -14.82 -19.32
C GLU A 297 21.49 -15.06 -18.91
N SER A 298 22.42 -14.21 -19.34
CA SER A 298 23.83 -14.30 -18.93
C SER A 298 23.97 -14.15 -17.42
N MET A 299 23.24 -13.22 -16.79
CA MET A 299 23.26 -13.05 -15.34
C MET A 299 22.70 -14.25 -14.59
N ALA A 300 21.56 -14.76 -15.06
CA ALA A 300 20.93 -15.95 -14.48
C ALA A 300 21.87 -17.16 -14.52
N ASN A 301 22.81 -17.21 -15.47
CA ASN A 301 23.79 -18.26 -15.60
C ASN A 301 25.15 -17.97 -14.94
N THR A 302 25.31 -16.81 -14.30
CA THR A 302 26.51 -16.46 -13.53
C THR A 302 26.48 -17.04 -12.10
N SER A 303 25.31 -17.54 -11.65
CA SER A 303 25.08 -18.12 -10.31
C SER A 303 25.29 -19.62 -10.20
#